data_AF-A0A503ALJ2-F1
#
_entry.id   AF-A0A503ALJ2-F1
#
_cell.length_a   1.000
_cell.length_b   1.000
_cell.length_c   1.000
_cell.angle_alpha   90.00
_cell.angle_beta   90.00
_cell.angle_gamma   90.00
#
_symmetry.space_group_name_H-M   'P 1'
#
loop_
_entity.id
_entity.type
_entity.pdbx_description
1 polymer ?
#
loop_
_entity_poly.entity_id
_entity_poly.type
_entity_poly.pdbx_seq_one_letter_code
_entity_poly.pdbx_strand_id
1 'polypeptide(L)' 'MLHLLAQGGRIEIEKNESRKIASVLCLTRDGWRYPGFDLELFRKLRRKKAVSSTNGGP' A
#
# COMPACT_ATOMS: atom_id res chain seq x y z
N MET A 1 -2.41 10.68 -4.85
CA MET A 1 -2.13 9.44 -4.11
C MET A 1 -0.74 9.41 -3.47
N LEU A 2 0.37 9.60 -4.20
CA LEU A 2 1.70 9.59 -3.59
C LEU A 2 1.86 10.65 -2.47
N HIS A 3 1.16 11.79 -2.61
CA HIS A 3 1.10 12.82 -1.58
C HIS A 3 0.60 12.28 -0.23
N LEU A 4 -0.28 11.26 -0.21
CA LEU A 4 -0.76 10.69 1.04
C LEU A 4 0.37 10.00 1.79
N LEU A 5 1.22 9.25 1.08
CA LEU A 5 2.42 8.63 1.68
C LEU A 5 3.42 9.68 2.13
N ALA A 6 3.63 10.72 1.34
CA ALA A 6 4.50 11.85 1.70
C ALA A 6 3.98 12.64 2.92
N GLN A 7 2.67 12.65 3.15
CA GLN A 7 2.02 13.30 4.29
C GLN A 7 1.97 12.41 5.55
N GLY A 8 2.57 11.21 5.51
CA GLY A 8 2.59 10.26 6.64
C GLY A 8 1.57 9.13 6.54
N GLY A 9 0.97 8.92 5.37
CA GLY A 9 0.18 7.74 5.07
C GLY A 9 1.04 6.49 4.88
N ARG A 10 0.42 5.32 4.99
CA ARG A 10 1.08 4.01 4.87
C ARG A 10 0.28 3.07 3.98
N ILE A 11 0.95 2.06 3.44
CA ILE A 11 0.32 0.98 2.69
C ILE A 11 0.34 -0.26 3.57
N GLU A 12 -0.84 -0.81 3.84
CA GLU A 12 -0.98 -2.10 4.51
C GLU A 12 -1.27 -3.17 3.48
N ILE A 13 -0.58 -4.31 3.63
CA ILE A 13 -0.68 -5.46 2.74
C ILE A 13 -1.12 -6.63 3.59
N GLU A 14 -2.31 -7.12 3.34
CA GLU A 14 -2.82 -8.33 3.95
C GLU A 14 -2.39 -9.52 3.10
N LYS A 15 -1.75 -10.51 3.73
CA LYS A 15 -1.36 -11.76 3.07
C LYS A 15 -2.23 -12.89 3.61
N ASN A 16 -2.64 -13.80 2.73
CA ASN A 16 -3.34 -15.01 3.13
C ASN A 16 -2.38 -16.05 3.75
N GLU A 17 -2.93 -17.17 4.22
CA GLU A 17 -2.18 -18.29 4.79
C GLU A 17 -1.09 -18.84 3.86
N SER A 18 -1.29 -18.73 2.54
CA SER A 18 -0.29 -19.11 1.53
C SER A 18 0.79 -18.04 1.28
N ARG A 19 0.89 -17.00 2.12
CA ARG A 19 1.77 -15.83 1.99
C ARG A 19 1.57 -15.01 0.71
N LYS A 20 0.46 -15.19 -0.01
CA LYS A 20 0.10 -14.37 -1.18
C LYS A 20 -0.64 -13.13 -0.72
N ILE A 21 -0.46 -12.01 -1.44
CA ILE A 21 -1.19 -10.77 -1.16
C ILE A 21 -2.68 -11.01 -1.41
N ALA A 22 -3.48 -10.93 -0.36
CA ALA A 22 -4.92 -11.06 -0.38
C ALA A 22 -5.60 -9.71 -0.61
N SER A 23 -5.08 -8.64 0.02
CA SER A 23 -5.62 -7.29 -0.11
C SER A 23 -4.56 -6.24 0.17
N VAL A 24 -4.78 -5.03 -0.36
CA VAL A 24 -3.94 -3.86 -0.09
C VAL A 24 -4.81 -2.67 0.27
N LEU A 25 -4.37 -1.91 1.25
CA LEU A 25 -5.05 -0.71 1.74
C LEU A 25 -4.04 0.42 1.82
N CYS A 26 -4.49 1.64 1.53
CA CYS A 26 -3.70 2.83 1.85
C CYS A 26 -4.42 3.60 2.93
N LEU A 27 -3.69 3.85 4.01
CA LEU A 27 -4.16 4.64 5.14
C LEU A 27 -3.52 6.03 5.07
N THR A 28 -4.32 7.05 5.33
CA THR A 28 -3.80 8.41 5.54
C THR A 28 -3.15 8.51 6.92
N ARG A 29 -2.51 9.65 7.21
CA ARG A 29 -1.91 9.93 8.53
C ARG A 29 -2.91 9.76 9.69
N ASP A 30 -4.17 10.14 9.46
CA ASP A 30 -5.28 10.02 10.41
C ASP A 30 -5.92 8.62 10.44
N GLY A 31 -5.39 7.65 9.69
CA GLY A 31 -5.88 6.27 9.68
C GLY A 31 -7.09 6.02 8.78
N TRP A 32 -7.47 6.99 7.93
CA TRP A 32 -8.57 6.79 6.99
C TRP A 32 -8.13 5.92 5.81
N ARG A 33 -8.99 4.96 5.44
CA ARG A 33 -8.80 4.18 4.21
C ARG A 33 -9.06 5.06 3.00
N TYR A 34 -8.09 5.10 2.09
CA TYR A 34 -8.31 5.66 0.77
C TYR A 34 -9.02 4.63 -0.12
N PRO A 35 -10.26 4.91 -0.58
CA PRO A 35 -11.08 3.93 -1.29
C PRO A 35 -10.55 3.58 -2.69
N GLY A 36 -9.82 4.48 -3.34
CA GLY A 36 -9.27 4.26 -4.68
C GLY A 36 -7.91 3.55 -4.71
N PHE A 37 -7.52 2.88 -3.62
CA PHE A 37 -6.27 2.13 -3.55
C PHE A 37 -6.55 0.63 -3.66
N ASP A 38 -6.13 0.05 -4.77
CA ASP A 38 -6.32 -1.37 -5.09
C ASP A 38 -4.99 -2.03 -5.49
N LEU A 39 -4.99 -3.36 -5.53
CA LEU A 39 -3.88 -4.22 -5.94
C LEU A 39 -3.30 -3.81 -7.31
N GLU A 40 -4.13 -3.44 -8.28
CA GLU A 40 -3.64 -3.01 -9.60
C GLU A 40 -2.77 -1.74 -9.49
N LEU A 41 -3.29 -0.73 -8.77
CA LEU A 41 -2.58 0.53 -8.55
C LEU A 41 -1.28 0.27 -7.76
N PHE A 42 -1.34 -0.55 -6.73
CA PHE A 42 -0.16 -0.96 -5.95
C PHE A 42 0.91 -1.61 -6.85
N ARG A 43 0.52 -2.54 -7.74
CA ARG A 43 1.44 -3.20 -8.68
C ARG A 43 2.04 -2.18 -9.67
N LYS A 44 1.24 -1.23 -10.17
CA LYS A 44 1.73 -0.15 -11.05
C LYS A 44 2.75 0.73 -10.35
N LEU A 45 2.49 1.10 -9.09
CA LEU A 45 3.41 1.91 -8.28
C LEU A 45 4.72 1.15 -7.99
N ARG A 46 4.65 -0.14 -7.65
CA ARG A 46 5.83 -1.00 -7.45
C ARG A 46 6.68 -1.11 -8.71
N ARG A 47 6.06 -1.33 -9.89
CA ARG A 47 6.78 -1.35 -11.18
C ARG A 47 7.49 -0.03 -11.46
N LYS A 48 6.88 1.10 -11.09
CA LYS A 48 7.46 2.44 -11.23
C LYS A 48 8.49 2.79 -10.14
N LYS A 49 8.77 1.89 -9.19
CA LYS A 49 9.59 2.16 -7.99
C LYS A 49 9.09 3.36 -7.16
N ALA A 50 7.83 3.74 -7.32
CA ALA A 50 7.22 4.87 -6.62
C ALA A 50 6.81 4.52 -5.18
N VAL A 51 6.70 3.21 -4.90
CA VAL A 51 6.53 2.66 -3.56
C VAL A 51 7.45 1.46 -3.43
N SER A 52 8.14 1.33 -2.31
CA SER A 52 8.92 0.14 -2.00
C SER A 52 8.53 -0.38 -0.63
N SER A 53 8.38 -1.69 -0.49
CA SER A 53 8.32 -2.30 0.83
C SER A 53 9.73 -2.27 1.40
N THR A 54 9.93 -1.46 2.44
CA THR A 54 11.15 -1.48 3.22
C THR A 54 10.96 -2.59 4.25
N ASN A 55 11.68 -3.71 4.08
CA ASN A 55 11.90 -4.69 5.15
C ASN A 55 10.82 -5.76 5.43
N GLY A 56 10.08 -6.24 4.42
CA GLY A 56 9.22 -7.44 4.57
C GLY A 56 7.99 -7.30 5.49
N GLY A 57 7.92 -6.22 6.25
CA GLY A 57 6.71 -5.60 6.80
C GLY A 57 6.46 -4.24 6.12
N PRO A 58 5.26 -3.67 6.32
CA PRO A 58 4.86 -2.36 5.79
C PRO A 58 5.80 -1.21 6.18
#